data_AF-A0A7C4H8X2-F1
#
_entry.id   AF-A0A7C4H8X2-F1
#
_cell.length_a   1.000
_cell.length_b   1.000
_cell.length_c   1.000
_cell.angle_alpha   90.00
_cell.angle_beta   90.00
_cell.angle_gamma   90.00
#
_symmetry.space_group_name_H-M   'P 1'
#
loop_
_entity.id
_entity.type
_entity.pdbx_description
1 polymer ?
#
loop_
_entity_poly.entity_id
_entity_poly.type
_entity_poly.pdbx_seq_one_letter_code
_entity_poly.pdbx_strand_id
1 'polypeptide(L)'
;MCWSSLFTPQAISYRIKMGFPHEKVLMSVGVQKMINAKSAGVMFTLDPTTGDLSRIVIEANWGLGEAIVSGSVNPDRFIVDKVMLE
;
A
#
# COMPACT_ATOMS: atom_id res chain seq x y z
N MET A 1 15.12 9.07 -10.57
CA MET A 1 14.76 10.14 -9.61
C MET A 1 13.26 10.09 -9.37
N CYS A 2 12.79 10.28 -8.12
CA CYS A 2 11.36 10.23 -7.79
C CYS A 2 10.51 11.22 -8.60
N TRP A 3 10.96 12.48 -8.75
CA TRP A 3 10.22 13.47 -9.55
C TRP A 3 10.03 13.09 -11.02
N SER A 4 10.97 12.34 -11.60
CA SER A 4 10.85 11.86 -12.98
C SER A 4 9.70 10.85 -13.15
N SER A 5 9.29 10.16 -12.08
CA SER A 5 8.18 9.18 -12.16
C SER A 5 6.84 9.83 -12.53
N LEU A 6 6.65 11.13 -12.23
CA LEU A 6 5.49 11.90 -12.68
C LEU A 6 5.36 11.96 -14.21
N PHE A 7 6.46 11.87 -14.94
CA PHE A 7 6.49 12.04 -16.40
C PHE A 7 6.53 10.71 -17.16
N THR A 8 6.25 9.60 -16.47
CA THR A 8 6.07 8.30 -17.13
C THR A 8 4.82 8.30 -18.02
N PRO A 9 4.80 7.54 -19.13
CA PRO A 9 3.64 7.45 -20.02
C PRO A 9 2.35 7.06 -19.28
N GLN A 10 2.45 6.17 -18.30
CA GLN A 10 1.33 5.70 -17.48
C GLN A 10 0.76 6.85 -16.63
N ALA A 11 1.62 7.63 -15.96
CA ALA A 11 1.20 8.76 -15.15
C ALA A 11 0.60 9.90 -16.00
N ILE A 12 1.16 10.17 -17.18
CA ILE A 12 0.62 11.15 -18.13
C ILE A 12 -0.77 10.73 -18.62
N SER A 13 -0.92 9.47 -19.06
CA SER A 13 -2.20 8.94 -19.54
C SER A 13 -3.28 9.00 -18.47
N TYR A 14 -2.96 8.64 -17.21
CA TYR A 14 -3.88 8.74 -16.08
C TYR A 14 -4.35 10.19 -15.85
N ARG A 15 -3.42 11.16 -15.87
CA ARG A 15 -3.76 12.57 -15.69
C ARG A 15 -4.68 13.12 -16.78
N ILE A 16 -4.41 12.78 -18.04
CA ILE A 16 -5.26 13.18 -19.17
C ILE A 16 -6.67 12.62 -18.98
N LYS A 17 -6.80 11.33 -18.61
CA LYS A 17 -8.10 10.69 -18.36
C LYS A 17 -8.87 11.34 -17.21
N MET A 18 -8.18 11.79 -16.17
CA MET A 18 -8.79 12.44 -15.00
C MET A 18 -8.93 13.96 -15.14
N GLY A 19 -8.47 14.55 -16.26
CA GLY A 19 -8.54 15.99 -16.50
C GLY A 19 -7.60 16.84 -15.64
N PHE A 20 -6.52 16.25 -15.09
CA PHE A 20 -5.55 17.00 -14.28
C PHE A 20 -4.56 17.79 -15.17
N PRO A 21 -4.45 19.13 -15.01
CA PRO A 21 -3.47 19.93 -15.74
C PRO A 21 -2.04 19.55 -15.37
N HIS A 22 -1.18 19.30 -16.37
CA HIS A 22 0.20 18.85 -16.16
C HIS A 22 1.03 19.81 -15.29
N GLU A 23 0.88 21.11 -15.51
CA GLU A 23 1.60 22.19 -14.81
C GLU A 23 1.25 22.31 -13.32
N LYS A 24 0.11 21.75 -12.90
CA LYS A 24 -0.41 21.89 -11.53
C LYS A 24 -0.12 20.68 -10.64
N VAL A 25 0.53 19.65 -11.18
CA VAL A 25 0.86 18.45 -10.41
C VAL A 25 2.26 18.59 -9.81
N LEU A 26 2.32 18.71 -8.49
CA LEU A 26 3.55 18.80 -7.71
C LEU A 26 3.78 17.51 -6.94
N MET A 27 5.04 17.14 -6.70
CA MET A 27 5.41 15.94 -5.94
C MET A 27 6.37 16.28 -4.80
N SER A 28 5.95 15.94 -3.59
CA SER A 28 6.81 15.88 -2.42
C SER A 28 7.48 14.50 -2.33
N VAL A 29 8.74 14.46 -1.88
CA VAL A 29 9.51 13.22 -1.71
C VAL A 29 9.72 12.98 -0.22
N GLY A 30 9.09 11.92 0.30
CA GLY A 30 9.31 11.46 1.66
C GLY A 30 10.63 10.71 1.79
N VAL A 31 11.47 11.08 2.76
CA VAL A 31 12.69 10.36 3.12
C VAL A 31 12.49 9.75 4.50
N GLN A 32 12.36 8.43 4.54
CA GLN A 32 12.17 7.67 5.77
C GLN A 32 13.42 6.85 6.08
N LYS A 33 13.79 6.79 7.36
CA LYS A 33 14.86 5.91 7.82
C LYS A 33 14.43 4.45 7.66
N MET A 34 15.26 3.65 6.99
CA MET A 34 15.03 2.21 6.84
C MET A 34 15.11 1.51 8.20
N ILE A 35 14.21 0.56 8.42
CA ILE A 35 14.22 -0.33 9.59
C ILE A 35 14.74 -1.71 9.17
N ASN A 36 15.46 -2.37 10.07
CA ASN A 36 15.83 -3.78 9.89
C ASN A 36 14.67 -4.66 10.36
N ALA A 37 13.66 -4.82 9.51
CA ALA A 37 12.45 -5.55 9.85
C ALA A 37 12.71 -7.06 9.89
N LYS A 38 12.37 -7.71 11.01
CA LYS A 38 12.28 -9.17 11.08
C LYS A 38 11.12 -9.65 10.21
N SER A 39 9.97 -9.01 10.32
CA SER A 39 8.76 -9.24 9.53
C SER A 39 8.07 -7.92 9.21
N ALA A 40 7.31 -7.90 8.13
CA ALA A 40 6.51 -6.76 7.69
C ALA A 40 5.19 -7.24 7.09
N GLY A 41 4.24 -6.32 6.89
CA GLY A 41 2.89 -6.67 6.47
C GLY A 41 2.03 -5.49 6.05
N VAL A 42 0.83 -5.80 5.57
CA VAL A 42 -0.26 -4.85 5.28
C VAL A 42 -1.45 -5.21 6.16
N MET A 43 -2.19 -4.20 6.59
CA MET A 43 -3.39 -4.38 7.41
C MET A 43 -4.54 -3.57 6.83
N PHE A 44 -5.71 -4.22 6.72
CA PHE A 44 -6.98 -3.58 6.44
C PHE A 44 -7.82 -3.60 7.71
N THR A 45 -8.36 -2.44 8.09
CA THR A 45 -9.23 -2.28 9.26
C THR A 45 -10.67 -2.71 8.99
N LEU A 46 -10.93 -3.40 7.87
CA LEU A 46 -12.17 -4.02 7.47
C LEU A 46 -11.81 -5.21 6.58
N ASP A 47 -12.70 -6.18 6.41
CA ASP A 47 -12.46 -7.27 5.48
C ASP A 47 -12.63 -6.77 4.03
N PRO A 48 -11.56 -6.68 3.21
CA PRO A 48 -11.63 -6.04 1.90
C PRO A 48 -12.42 -6.87 0.87
N THR A 49 -12.68 -8.15 1.13
CA THR A 49 -13.47 -9.01 0.21
C THR A 49 -14.97 -8.92 0.49
N THR A 50 -15.37 -8.72 1.75
CA THR A 50 -16.78 -8.72 2.17
C THR A 50 -17.31 -7.35 2.57
N GLY A 51 -16.42 -6.41 2.92
CA GLY A 51 -16.77 -5.11 3.47
C GLY A 51 -17.10 -5.13 4.98
N ASP A 52 -16.87 -6.25 5.66
CA ASP A 52 -17.19 -6.40 7.08
C ASP A 52 -16.29 -5.52 7.96
N LEU A 53 -16.90 -4.53 8.60
CA LEU A 53 -16.22 -3.60 9.52
C LEU A 53 -15.88 -4.21 10.87
N SER A 54 -16.45 -5.37 11.22
CA SER A 54 -16.16 -6.06 12.48
C SER A 54 -14.83 -6.82 12.46
N ARG A 55 -14.16 -6.90 11.30
CA ARG A 55 -12.93 -7.67 11.12
C ARG A 55 -11.73 -6.78 10.78
N ILE A 56 -10.55 -7.25 11.16
CA ILE A 56 -9.25 -6.72 10.72
C ILE A 56 -8.56 -7.85 9.97
N VAL A 57 -8.06 -7.56 8.77
CA VAL A 57 -7.30 -8.51 7.95
C VAL A 57 -5.84 -8.05 7.92
N ILE A 58 -4.94 -8.94 8.34
CA ILE A 58 -3.49 -8.69 8.38
C ILE A 58 -2.81 -9.70 7.47
N GLU A 59 -1.97 -9.23 6.57
CA GLU A 59 -1.10 -10.07 5.74
C GLU A 59 0.36 -9.76 6.08
N ALA A 60 1.15 -10.78 6.40
CA ALA A 60 2.52 -10.60 6.87
C ALA A 60 3.49 -11.62 6.24
N ASN A 61 4.77 -11.22 6.17
CA ASN A 61 5.87 -12.07 5.71
C ASN A 61 7.17 -11.67 6.44
N TRP A 62 8.17 -12.55 6.41
CA TRP A 62 9.50 -12.28 6.89
C TRP A 62 10.24 -11.29 5.99
N GLY A 63 11.06 -10.43 6.61
CA GLY A 63 11.85 -9.41 5.93
C GLY A 63 11.07 -8.11 5.67
N LEU A 64 11.49 -7.37 4.65
CA LEU A 64 10.94 -6.07 4.29
C LEU A 64 9.59 -6.20 3.58
N GLY A 65 8.70 -5.23 3.83
CA GLY A 65 7.32 -5.27 3.33
C GLY A 65 7.16 -5.10 1.82
N GLU A 66 8.22 -4.73 1.11
CA GLU A 66 8.18 -4.53 -0.35
C GLU A 66 7.74 -5.81 -1.09
N ALA A 67 8.17 -6.99 -0.61
CA ALA A 67 7.83 -8.27 -1.22
C ALA A 67 6.31 -8.57 -1.19
N ILE A 68 5.61 -8.07 -0.17
CA ILE A 68 4.17 -8.22 -0.02
C ILE A 68 3.45 -7.22 -0.94
N VAL A 69 3.89 -5.96 -0.97
CA VAL A 69 3.28 -4.92 -1.79
C VAL A 69 3.46 -5.19 -3.29
N SER A 70 4.57 -5.81 -3.69
CA SER A 70 4.80 -6.21 -5.07
C SER A 70 4.01 -7.45 -5.50
N GLY A 71 3.37 -8.16 -4.56
CA GLY A 71 2.66 -9.41 -4.82
C GLY A 71 3.58 -10.59 -5.22
N SER A 72 4.88 -10.46 -4.96
CA SER A 72 5.89 -11.45 -5.38
C SER A 72 5.95 -12.69 -4.49
N VAL A 73 5.30 -12.66 -3.32
CA VAL A 73 5.30 -13.75 -2.33
C VAL A 73 3.88 -13.98 -1.82
N ASN A 74 3.59 -15.22 -1.39
CA ASN A 74 2.34 -15.56 -0.72
C ASN A 74 2.48 -15.30 0.79
N PRO A 75 1.84 -14.25 1.36
CA PRO A 75 1.97 -13.89 2.77
C PRO A 75 1.08 -14.77 3.67
N ASP A 76 1.42 -14.82 4.96
CA ASP A 76 0.54 -15.36 5.98
C ASP A 76 -0.63 -14.40 6.21
N ARG A 77 -1.86 -14.93 6.23
CA ARG A 77 -3.09 -14.14 6.40
C ARG A 77 -3.75 -14.43 7.75
N PHE A 78 -3.95 -13.38 8.53
CA PHE A 78 -4.63 -13.41 9.83
C PHE A 78 -5.92 -12.59 9.76
N ILE A 79 -6.99 -13.12 10.35
CA ILE A 79 -8.27 -12.42 10.50
C ILE A 79 -8.53 -12.27 12.00
N VAL A 80 -8.74 -11.03 12.42
CA VAL A 80 -9.00 -10.69 13.82
C VAL A 80 -10.39 -10.10 13.93
N ASP A 81 -11.21 -10.64 14.84
CA ASP A 81 -12.54 -10.11 15.14
C ASP A 81 -12.43 -8.99 16.17
N LYS A 82 -12.98 -7.82 15.86
CA LYS A 82 -12.95 -6.64 16.73
C LYS A 82 -13.91 -6.76 17.90
N VAL A 83 -14.98 -7.55 17.77
CA VAL A 83 -16.02 -7.68 18.80
C VAL A 83 -15.56 -8.59 19.93
N MET A 84 -14.62 -9.51 19.65
CA MET A 84 -14.07 -10.44 20.63
C MET A 84 -12.77 -9.96 21.30
N LEU A 85 -12.28 -8.77 20.94
CA LEU A 85 -11.13 -8.12 21.58
C LEU A 85 -11.63 -7.26 22.76
N GLU A 86 -11.73 -7.85 23.95
CA GLU A 86 -11.67 -7.12 25.23
C GLU A 86 -10.22 -6.73 25.57
#